data_AF-A0A523YJ01-F1
#
_entry.id   AF-A0A523YJ01-F1
#
_cell.length_a   1.000
_cell.length_b   1.000
_cell.length_c   1.000
_cell.angle_alpha   90.00
_cell.angle_beta   90.00
_cell.angle_gamma   90.00
#
_symmetry.space_group_name_H-M   'P 1'
#
loop_
_entity.id
_entity.type
_entity.pdbx_description
1 polymer ?
#
loop_
_entity_poly.entity_id
_entity_poly.type
_entity_poly.pdbx_seq_one_letter_code
_entity_poly.pdbx_strand_id
1 'polypeptide(L)'
;MRISLERPEEKEIHHLVEKYGQPTVRDFLFDHHERDEKEDYPKCKGGCRIIIRNDEGIILVSSERNGSFHPPGGRIQEGETVEEGAIREAREETGLDVELKEMPELHKCQYLFKDWNLERWVFIFIATCVGGSLEPQDKDEIHQVATFETPPLHFADVEWFQNIWKTATKY
;
A
#
# COMPACT_ATOMS: atom_id res chain seq x y z
N MET A 1 21.37 -12.77 7.66
CA MET A 1 20.91 -13.48 6.43
C MET A 1 20.00 -12.57 5.62
N ARG A 2 19.94 -12.63 4.27
CA ARG A 2 19.01 -11.78 3.48
C ARG A 2 17.81 -12.61 3.06
N ILE A 3 16.63 -12.26 3.56
CA ILE A 3 15.36 -12.81 3.09
C ILE A 3 14.90 -11.94 1.93
N SER A 4 14.89 -12.52 0.73
CA SER A 4 14.15 -11.95 -0.39
C SER A 4 12.78 -12.60 -0.42
N LEU A 5 11.76 -11.76 -0.45
CA LEU A 5 10.40 -12.18 -0.75
C LEU A 5 10.33 -12.77 -2.17
N GLU A 6 9.25 -13.51 -2.44
CA GLU A 6 8.90 -13.81 -3.82
C GLU A 6 8.74 -12.48 -4.57
N ARG A 7 9.33 -12.41 -5.77
CA ARG A 7 9.19 -11.24 -6.61
C ARG A 7 8.08 -11.50 -7.62
N PRO A 8 7.29 -10.49 -8.01
CA PRO A 8 6.45 -10.60 -9.18
C PRO A 8 7.27 -11.09 -10.36
N GLU A 9 6.68 -12.00 -11.14
CA GLU A 9 7.34 -12.52 -12.34
C GLU A 9 7.55 -11.39 -13.34
N GLU A 10 8.55 -11.51 -14.21
CA GLU A 10 8.84 -10.48 -15.22
C GLU A 10 7.63 -10.21 -16.13
N LYS A 11 6.85 -11.25 -16.46
CA LYS A 11 5.59 -11.13 -17.22
C LYS A 11 4.54 -10.27 -16.51
N GLU A 12 4.48 -10.36 -15.18
CA GLU A 12 3.54 -9.61 -14.36
C GLU A 12 3.96 -8.14 -14.26
N ILE A 13 5.25 -7.87 -14.07
CA ILE A 13 5.80 -6.51 -14.12
C ILE A 13 5.55 -5.87 -15.48
N HIS A 14 5.77 -6.62 -16.57
CA HIS A 14 5.52 -6.14 -17.92
C HIS A 14 4.04 -5.76 -18.12
N HIS A 15 3.12 -6.65 -17.74
CA HIS A 15 1.67 -6.38 -17.79
C HIS A 15 1.29 -5.12 -16.98
N LEU A 16 1.82 -4.94 -15.77
CA LEU A 16 1.56 -3.75 -14.97
C LEU A 16 2.05 -2.47 -15.66
N VAL A 17 3.24 -2.51 -16.28
CA VAL A 17 3.80 -1.36 -17.01
C VAL A 17 3.02 -1.07 -18.30
N GLU A 18 2.58 -2.10 -19.03
CA GLU A 18 1.73 -1.93 -20.22
C GLU A 18 0.38 -1.31 -19.86
N LYS A 19 -0.22 -1.74 -18.74
CA LYS A 19 -1.54 -1.29 -18.30
C LYS A 19 -1.54 0.08 -17.64
N TYR A 20 -0.59 0.34 -16.75
CA TYR A 20 -0.57 1.54 -15.89
C TYR A 20 0.52 2.55 -16.24
N GLY A 21 1.37 2.23 -17.22
CA GLY A 21 2.54 3.02 -17.56
C GLY A 21 3.75 2.72 -16.67
N GLN A 22 4.90 3.31 -17.02
CA GLN A 22 6.14 3.12 -16.28
C GLN A 22 6.08 3.86 -14.92
N PRO A 23 6.17 3.16 -13.78
CA PRO A 23 6.17 3.82 -12.47
C PRO A 23 7.49 4.53 -12.23
N THR A 24 7.45 5.58 -11.40
CA THR A 24 8.65 6.12 -10.77
C THR A 24 9.13 5.13 -9.72
N VAL A 25 10.37 4.65 -9.86
CA VAL A 25 10.98 3.76 -8.87
C VAL A 25 11.68 4.58 -7.80
N ARG A 26 11.41 4.27 -6.54
CA ARG A 26 12.06 4.88 -5.37
C ARG A 26 12.69 3.82 -4.49
N ASP A 27 13.91 4.07 -4.02
CA ASP A 27 14.60 3.19 -3.08
C ASP A 27 14.55 3.77 -1.67
N PHE A 28 14.22 2.92 -0.70
CA PHE A 28 14.15 3.27 0.71
C PHE A 28 15.01 2.32 1.54
N LEU A 29 15.68 2.87 2.56
CA LEU A 29 16.44 2.11 3.53
C LEU A 29 15.89 2.41 4.93
N PHE A 30 15.44 1.37 5.61
CA PHE A 30 14.95 1.44 6.97
C PHE A 30 15.92 0.69 7.89
N ASP A 31 16.59 1.44 8.75
CA ASP A 31 17.45 0.87 9.77
C ASP A 31 16.62 0.49 11.01
N HIS A 32 16.58 -0.80 11.30
CA HIS A 32 15.85 -1.40 12.41
C HIS A 32 16.78 -2.30 13.26
N HIS A 33 18.09 -2.05 13.29
CA HIS A 33 19.03 -2.88 14.07
C HIS A 33 18.71 -2.91 15.57
N GLU A 34 17.97 -1.93 16.09
CA GLU A 34 17.53 -1.87 17.49
C GLU A 34 16.23 -2.65 17.76
N ARG A 35 15.51 -3.10 16.73
CA ARG A 35 14.29 -3.90 16.89
C ARG A 35 14.62 -5.38 17.03
N ASP A 36 14.05 -6.02 18.05
CA ASP A 36 14.15 -7.46 18.25
C ASP A 36 13.07 -8.19 17.43
N GLU A 37 13.24 -8.17 16.10
CA GLU A 37 12.31 -8.78 15.14
C GLU A 37 12.73 -10.22 14.82
N LYS A 38 11.81 -11.17 15.01
CA LYS A 38 12.06 -12.57 14.67
C LYS A 38 12.21 -12.74 13.16
N GLU A 39 13.12 -13.63 12.76
CA GLU A 39 13.29 -14.06 11.38
C GLU A 39 12.18 -15.02 10.93
N ASP A 40 10.93 -14.56 11.00
CA ASP A 40 9.73 -15.31 10.62
C ASP A 40 8.79 -14.39 9.83
N TYR A 41 9.33 -13.81 8.75
CA TYR A 41 8.53 -12.97 7.86
C TYR A 41 7.76 -13.88 6.89
N PRO A 42 6.41 -13.83 6.88
CA PRO A 42 5.63 -14.70 6.01
C PRO A 42 5.97 -14.47 4.54
N LYS A 43 6.04 -15.55 3.78
CA LYS A 43 6.23 -15.46 2.33
C LYS A 43 5.09 -14.64 1.70
N CYS A 44 5.48 -13.70 0.86
CA CYS A 44 4.56 -12.86 0.09
C CYS A 44 5.27 -12.35 -1.16
N LYS A 45 4.51 -11.78 -2.09
CA LYS A 45 5.03 -11.23 -3.36
C LYS A 45 5.41 -9.74 -3.27
N GLY A 46 5.51 -9.21 -2.05
CA GLY A 46 5.68 -7.79 -1.77
C GLY A 46 4.47 -7.19 -1.05
N GLY A 47 4.20 -5.91 -1.28
CA GLY A 47 3.04 -5.22 -0.72
C GLY A 47 2.45 -4.18 -1.65
N CYS A 48 1.33 -3.60 -1.22
CA CYS A 48 0.68 -2.52 -1.93
C CYS A 48 0.27 -1.40 -0.97
N ARG A 49 0.04 -0.22 -1.54
CA ARG A 49 -0.72 0.87 -0.92
C ARG A 49 -1.68 1.42 -1.94
N ILE A 50 -2.93 1.60 -1.56
CA ILE A 50 -3.99 2.08 -2.45
C ILE A 50 -4.44 3.46 -2.00
N ILE A 51 -4.31 4.46 -2.87
CA ILE A 51 -4.87 5.78 -2.68
C ILE A 51 -6.26 5.77 -3.33
N ILE A 52 -7.27 5.49 -2.51
CA ILE A 52 -8.65 5.35 -2.97
C ILE A 52 -9.33 6.71 -2.91
N ARG A 53 -9.87 7.16 -4.04
CA ARG A 53 -10.66 8.39 -4.14
C ARG A 53 -12.14 8.11 -4.31
N ASN A 54 -12.97 8.95 -3.71
CA ASN A 54 -14.39 9.13 -4.00
C ASN A 54 -14.69 10.63 -4.22
N ASP A 55 -15.97 10.97 -4.39
CA ASP A 55 -16.40 12.36 -4.61
C ASP A 55 -16.16 13.29 -3.40
N GLU A 56 -16.00 12.73 -2.20
CA GLU A 56 -15.80 13.44 -0.95
C GLU A 56 -14.31 13.61 -0.58
N GLY A 57 -13.41 12.85 -1.20
CA GLY A 57 -11.97 12.93 -0.93
C GLY A 57 -11.24 11.60 -1.05
N ILE A 58 -10.20 11.44 -0.24
CA ILE A 58 -9.37 10.23 -0.19
C ILE A 58 -9.72 9.41 1.06
N ILE A 59 -9.91 8.11 0.86
CA ILE A 59 -10.21 7.17 1.92
C ILE A 59 -8.91 6.66 2.54
N LEU A 60 -8.83 6.73 3.87
CA LEU A 60 -7.72 6.24 4.68
C LEU A 60 -8.24 5.33 5.79
N VAL A 61 -7.35 4.50 6.32
CA VAL A 61 -7.64 3.56 7.41
C VAL A 61 -6.70 3.79 8.59
N SER A 62 -7.11 3.35 9.77
CA SER A 62 -6.27 3.31 10.97
C SER A 62 -6.43 1.98 11.67
N SER A 63 -5.30 1.34 11.98
CA SER A 63 -5.23 0.11 12.77
C SER A 63 -5.44 0.33 14.26
N GLU A 64 -5.56 1.59 14.71
CA GLU A 64 -5.82 1.91 16.11
C GLU A 64 -6.94 2.95 16.23
N ARG A 65 -7.72 2.88 17.31
CA ARG A 65 -8.84 3.80 17.55
C ARG A 65 -8.42 5.28 17.63
N ASN A 66 -7.21 5.54 18.09
CA ASN A 66 -6.62 6.88 18.20
C ASN A 66 -5.30 6.98 17.40
N GLY A 67 -5.15 6.11 16.40
CA GLY A 67 -3.94 6.01 15.57
C GLY A 67 -3.88 7.03 14.44
N SER A 68 -2.75 7.02 13.74
CA SER A 68 -2.57 7.78 12.51
C SER A 68 -3.24 7.06 11.33
N PHE A 69 -4.03 7.81 10.57
CA PHE A 69 -4.61 7.31 9.33
C PHE A 69 -3.54 7.12 8.25
N HIS A 70 -3.61 6.04 7.48
CA HIS A 70 -2.72 5.78 6.35
C HIS A 70 -3.50 5.20 5.17
N PRO A 71 -2.91 5.21 3.95
CA PRO A 71 -3.52 4.50 2.83
C PRO A 71 -3.73 3.03 3.19
N PRO A 72 -4.86 2.43 2.78
CA PRO A 72 -5.03 1.00 2.90
C PRO A 72 -4.00 0.24 2.09
N GLY A 73 -3.79 -1.02 2.44
CA GLY A 73 -2.94 -1.96 1.72
C GLY A 73 -2.11 -2.82 2.65
N GLY A 74 -1.68 -3.96 2.12
CA GLY A 74 -0.98 -4.94 2.92
C GLY A 74 -0.01 -5.77 2.09
N ARG A 75 0.01 -7.07 2.38
CA ARG A 75 0.90 -8.03 1.71
C ARG A 75 0.16 -8.62 0.51
N ILE A 76 0.89 -8.82 -0.59
CA ILE A 76 0.37 -9.57 -1.73
C ILE A 76 0.60 -11.04 -1.42
N GLN A 77 -0.48 -11.81 -1.20
CA GLN A 77 -0.39 -13.19 -0.73
C GLN A 77 0.17 -14.12 -1.82
N GLU A 78 0.64 -15.30 -1.42
CA GLU A 78 1.07 -16.32 -2.38
C GLU A 78 -0.10 -16.69 -3.30
N GLY A 79 0.17 -16.79 -4.60
CA GLY A 79 -0.83 -17.09 -5.62
C GLY A 79 -1.62 -15.89 -6.15
N GLU A 80 -1.56 -14.73 -5.49
CA GLU A 80 -2.19 -13.50 -5.98
C GLU A 80 -1.31 -12.80 -7.05
N THR A 81 -1.98 -12.16 -8.00
CA THR A 81 -1.39 -11.05 -8.75
C THR A 81 -1.30 -9.80 -7.88
N VAL A 82 -0.41 -8.87 -8.24
CA VAL A 82 -0.30 -7.56 -7.56
C VAL A 82 -1.64 -6.83 -7.51
N GLU A 83 -2.41 -6.89 -8.61
CA GLU A 83 -3.72 -6.24 -8.72
C GLU A 83 -4.77 -6.91 -7.82
N GLU A 84 -4.82 -8.25 -7.81
CA GLU A 84 -5.72 -9.00 -6.93
C GLU A 84 -5.45 -8.69 -5.46
N GLY A 85 -4.17 -8.65 -5.05
CA GLY A 85 -3.80 -8.27 -3.70
C GLY A 85 -4.23 -6.84 -3.36
N ALA A 86 -4.02 -5.87 -4.25
CA ALA A 86 -4.44 -4.48 -4.02
C ALA A 86 -5.98 -4.34 -3.92
N ILE A 87 -6.74 -5.05 -4.75
CA ILE A 87 -8.21 -5.03 -4.72
C ILE A 87 -8.75 -5.72 -3.46
N ARG A 88 -8.17 -6.86 -3.07
CA ARG A 88 -8.53 -7.56 -1.83
C ARG A 88 -8.30 -6.67 -0.62
N GLU A 89 -7.10 -6.11 -0.47
CA GLU A 89 -6.74 -5.26 0.68
C GLU A 89 -7.65 -4.03 0.76
N ALA A 90 -7.95 -3.38 -0.37
CA ALA A 90 -8.90 -2.27 -0.39
C ALA A 90 -10.28 -2.71 0.15
N ARG A 91 -10.78 -3.87 -0.27
CA ARG A 91 -12.06 -4.40 0.20
C ARG A 91 -12.05 -4.81 1.67
N GLU A 92 -10.99 -5.48 2.12
CA GLU A 92 -10.86 -5.97 3.50
C GLU A 92 -10.76 -4.80 4.49
N GLU A 93 -9.91 -3.82 4.21
CA GLU A 93 -9.64 -2.73 5.15
C GLU A 93 -10.67 -1.59 5.09
N THR A 94 -11.32 -1.38 3.93
CA THR A 94 -12.27 -0.25 3.75
C THR A 94 -13.72 -0.65 3.50
N GLY A 95 -13.96 -1.90 3.11
CA GLY A 95 -15.28 -2.37 2.66
C GLY A 95 -15.67 -1.92 1.25
N LEU A 96 -14.77 -1.28 0.51
CA LEU A 96 -15.04 -0.71 -0.81
C LEU A 96 -14.60 -1.63 -1.95
N ASP A 97 -15.41 -1.64 -3.01
CA ASP A 97 -14.99 -2.15 -4.30
C ASP A 97 -14.31 -1.02 -5.07
N VAL A 98 -13.12 -1.28 -5.61
CA VAL A 98 -12.29 -0.26 -6.25
C VAL A 98 -11.90 -0.65 -7.66
N GLU A 99 -11.68 0.38 -8.49
CA GLU A 99 -11.07 0.23 -9.81
C GLU A 99 -9.69 0.90 -9.78
N LEU A 100 -8.63 0.11 -10.00
CA LEU A 100 -7.25 0.62 -10.08
C LEU A 100 -7.07 1.42 -11.37
N LYS A 101 -6.64 2.68 -11.25
CA LYS A 101 -6.49 3.64 -12.36
C LYS A 101 -5.05 3.84 -12.79
N GLU A 102 -4.15 4.00 -11.83
CA GLU A 102 -2.72 4.20 -12.08
C GLU A 102 -1.88 3.44 -11.05
N MET A 103 -0.63 3.20 -11.42
CA MET A 103 0.42 2.74 -10.53
C MET A 103 1.61 3.71 -10.61
N PRO A 104 1.51 4.92 -10.02
CA PRO A 104 2.49 5.98 -10.25
C PRO A 104 3.88 5.66 -9.71
N GLU A 105 3.98 4.83 -8.67
CA GLU A 105 5.24 4.56 -7.99
C GLU A 105 5.42 3.09 -7.60
N LEU A 106 6.69 2.67 -7.64
CA LEU A 106 7.16 1.40 -7.10
C LEU A 106 8.25 1.69 -6.07
N HIS A 107 8.02 1.31 -4.82
CA HIS A 107 8.98 1.50 -3.74
C HIS A 107 9.77 0.22 -3.50
N LYS A 108 11.09 0.30 -3.57
CA LYS A 108 12.01 -0.78 -3.22
C LYS A 108 12.53 -0.52 -1.82
N CYS A 109 11.96 -1.20 -0.84
CA CYS A 109 12.27 -1.01 0.57
C CYS A 109 13.26 -2.07 1.04
N GLN A 110 14.37 -1.63 1.63
CA GLN A 110 15.32 -2.47 2.34
C GLN A 110 15.18 -2.22 3.83
N TYR A 111 14.94 -3.28 4.60
CA TYR A 111 14.89 -3.23 6.06
C TYR A 111 16.10 -3.97 6.60
N LEU A 112 16.92 -3.26 7.38
CA LEU A 112 18.09 -3.83 8.03
C LEU A 112 17.75 -4.14 9.48
N PHE A 113 17.77 -5.42 9.85
CA PHE A 113 17.65 -5.86 11.24
C PHE A 113 19.01 -6.32 11.75
N LYS A 114 19.10 -6.56 13.05
CA LYS A 114 20.35 -6.93 13.72
C LYS A 114 21.07 -8.12 13.06
N ASP A 115 20.32 -9.17 12.77
CA ASP A 115 20.88 -10.45 12.31
C ASP A 115 20.41 -10.84 10.89
N TRP A 116 19.45 -10.11 10.33
CA TRP A 116 18.85 -10.41 9.02
C TRP A 116 18.34 -9.15 8.30
N ASN A 117 18.13 -9.25 6.99
CA ASN A 117 17.64 -8.15 6.17
C ASN A 117 16.44 -8.61 5.33
N LEU A 118 15.50 -7.70 5.09
CA LEU A 118 14.33 -7.92 4.25
C LEU A 118 14.36 -6.94 3.06
N GLU A 119 14.15 -7.45 1.84
CA GLU A 119 13.80 -6.61 0.69
C GLU A 119 12.33 -6.80 0.35
N ARG A 120 11.60 -5.69 0.23
CA ARG A 120 10.18 -5.66 -0.14
C ARG A 120 9.92 -4.62 -1.22
N TRP A 121 9.17 -5.03 -2.23
CA TRP A 121 8.62 -4.11 -3.22
C TRP A 121 7.22 -3.71 -2.79
N VAL A 122 6.92 -2.41 -2.80
CA VAL A 122 5.61 -1.87 -2.47
C VAL A 122 5.06 -1.10 -3.67
N PHE A 123 3.95 -1.59 -4.21
CA PHE A 123 3.25 -1.02 -5.35
C PHE A 123 2.27 0.05 -4.89
N ILE A 124 2.43 1.28 -5.37
CA ILE A 124 1.54 2.39 -5.01
C ILE A 124 0.52 2.54 -6.13
N PHE A 125 -0.76 2.32 -5.81
CA PHE A 125 -1.87 2.46 -6.74
C PHE A 125 -2.71 3.70 -6.42
N ILE A 126 -3.27 4.30 -7.46
CA ILE A 126 -4.41 5.22 -7.37
C ILE A 126 -5.64 4.47 -7.85
N ALA A 127 -6.73 4.55 -7.09
CA ALA A 127 -7.97 3.86 -7.40
C ALA A 127 -9.19 4.75 -7.18
N THR A 128 -10.28 4.46 -7.88
CA THR A 128 -11.59 5.08 -7.62
C THR A 128 -12.53 4.08 -6.98
N CYS A 129 -13.31 4.53 -6.00
CA CYS A 129 -14.41 3.74 -5.44
C CYS A 129 -15.49 3.54 -6.51
N VAL A 130 -15.90 2.29 -6.73
CA VAL A 130 -16.95 1.91 -7.69
C VAL A 130 -18.13 1.19 -7.05
N GLY A 131 -18.04 0.90 -5.74
CA GLY A 131 -19.08 0.20 -4.98
C GLY A 131 -18.64 -0.13 -3.56
N GLY A 132 -19.44 -0.95 -2.89
CA GLY A 132 -19.21 -1.37 -1.52
C GLY A 132 -19.82 -0.45 -0.46
N SER A 133 -19.40 -0.61 0.78
CA SER A 133 -19.86 0.19 1.93
C SER A 133 -18.66 0.52 2.81
N LEU A 134 -18.53 1.79 3.20
CA LEU A 134 -17.38 2.30 3.93
C LEU A 134 -17.37 1.79 5.39
N GLU A 135 -16.97 0.55 5.58
CA GLU A 135 -16.84 -0.13 6.87
C GLU A 135 -15.75 -1.21 6.76
N PRO A 136 -14.78 -1.26 7.70
CA PRO A 136 -13.75 -2.29 7.68
C PRO A 136 -14.38 -3.68 7.81
N GLN A 137 -13.95 -4.60 6.94
CA GLN A 137 -14.37 -6.00 6.99
C GLN A 137 -13.45 -6.81 7.89
N ASP A 138 -12.14 -6.48 7.89
CA ASP A 138 -11.19 -6.98 8.87
C ASP A 138 -11.12 -6.04 10.08
N LYS A 139 -11.96 -6.34 11.08
CA LYS A 139 -12.03 -5.56 12.33
C LYS A 139 -10.94 -5.93 13.34
N ASP A 140 -10.18 -6.98 13.07
CA ASP A 140 -9.04 -7.37 13.89
C ASP A 140 -7.79 -6.56 13.50
N GLU A 141 -7.67 -6.16 12.23
CA GLU A 141 -6.59 -5.30 11.73
C GLU A 141 -6.96 -3.81 11.70
N ILE A 142 -8.18 -3.46 11.29
CA ILE A 142 -8.59 -2.06 11.06
C ILE A 142 -9.70 -1.64 12.02
N HIS A 143 -9.40 -0.59 12.78
CA HIS A 143 -10.34 -0.01 13.74
C HIS A 143 -11.19 1.10 13.14
N GLN A 144 -10.66 1.84 12.16
CA GLN A 144 -11.33 3.01 11.58
C GLN A 144 -11.05 3.12 10.08
N VAL A 145 -12.06 3.60 9.35
CA VAL A 145 -11.98 4.06 7.98
C VAL A 145 -12.65 5.42 7.90
N ALA A 146 -12.05 6.36 7.17
CA ALA A 146 -12.62 7.69 7.01
C ALA A 146 -12.19 8.34 5.69
N THR A 147 -13.04 9.25 5.21
CA THR A 147 -12.75 10.09 4.04
C THR A 147 -12.13 11.41 4.49
N PHE A 148 -11.13 11.87 3.74
CA PHE A 148 -10.40 13.10 4.01
C PHE A 148 -10.34 13.98 2.74
N GLU A 149 -10.81 15.22 2.84
CA GLU A 149 -10.69 16.22 1.78
C GLU A 149 -9.25 16.74 1.63
N THR A 150 -8.49 16.76 2.74
CA THR A 150 -7.09 17.18 2.79
C THR A 150 -6.23 16.17 3.55
N PRO A 151 -4.91 16.11 3.30
CA PRO A 151 -4.02 15.20 4.01
C PRO A 151 -4.14 15.38 5.54
N PRO A 152 -4.22 14.28 6.31
CA PRO A 152 -4.14 14.34 7.76
C PRO A 152 -2.87 15.04 8.25
N LEU A 153 -2.91 15.62 9.46
CA LEU A 153 -1.83 16.45 9.99
C LEU A 153 -0.47 15.74 10.02
N HIS A 154 -0.41 14.43 10.34
CA HIS A 154 0.84 13.68 10.36
C HIS A 154 1.45 13.44 8.96
N PHE A 155 0.70 13.74 7.90
CA PHE A 155 1.18 13.80 6.53
C PHE A 155 1.28 15.22 5.95
N ALA A 156 0.92 16.26 6.71
CA ALA A 156 0.89 17.64 6.21
C ALA A 156 2.24 18.08 5.63
N ASP A 157 3.34 17.68 6.27
CA ASP A 157 4.70 18.04 5.86
C ASP A 157 5.45 16.91 5.14
N VAL A 158 4.78 15.79 4.84
CA VAL A 158 5.40 14.68 4.11
C VAL A 158 5.27 14.94 2.61
N GLU A 159 6.30 15.54 2.02
CA GLU A 159 6.34 15.96 0.61
C GLU A 159 5.88 14.86 -0.37
N TRP A 160 6.36 13.63 -0.16
CA TRP A 160 5.95 12.50 -0.97
C TRP A 160 4.43 12.28 -0.94
N PHE A 161 3.84 12.28 0.26
CA PHE A 161 2.41 12.07 0.42
C PHE A 161 1.61 13.21 -0.19
N GLN A 162 2.08 14.46 -0.02
CA GLN A 162 1.49 15.63 -0.66
C GLN A 162 1.46 15.52 -2.20
N ASN A 163 2.52 14.98 -2.81
CA ASN A 163 2.60 14.78 -4.25
C ASN A 163 1.68 13.68 -4.75
N ILE A 164 1.63 12.55 -4.04
CA ILE A 164 0.70 11.46 -4.34
C ILE A 164 -0.75 11.92 -4.16
N TRP A 165 -1.06 12.65 -3.09
CA TRP A 165 -2.38 13.23 -2.84
C TRP A 165 -2.84 14.11 -4.00
N LYS A 166 -2.00 15.07 -4.42
CA LYS A 166 -2.28 15.96 -5.56
C LYS A 166 -2.50 15.19 -6.87
N THR A 167 -1.83 14.05 -7.04
CA THR A 167 -1.99 13.22 -8.23
C THR A 167 -3.33 12.49 -8.20
N ALA A 168 -3.69 11.90 -7.06
CA ALA A 168 -4.95 11.20 -6.88
C ALA A 168 -6.18 12.12 -7.02
N THR A 169 -6.07 13.40 -6.65
CA THR A 169 -7.16 14.38 -6.79
C THR A 169 -7.43 14.88 -8.22
N LYS A 170 -6.68 14.40 -9.23
CA LYS A 170 -6.90 14.76 -10.65
C LYS A 170 -7.96 13.91 -11.34
N TYR A 171 -8.16 12.69 -10.83
CA TYR A 171 -9.29 11.83 -11.16
C TYR A 171 -10.56 12.41 -10.56
#